data_AF-A0AAV7TK02-F1
#
_entry.id   AF-A0AAV7TK02-F1
#
_cell.length_a   1.000
_cell.length_b   1.000
_cell.length_c   1.000
_cell.angle_alpha   90.00
_cell.angle_beta   90.00
_cell.angle_gamma   90.00
#
_symmetry.space_group_name_H-M   'P 1'
#
loop_
_entity.id
_entity.type
_entity.pdbx_description
1 polymer ?
#
loop_
_entity_poly.entity_id
_entity_poly.type
_entity_poly.pdbx_seq_one_letter_code
_entity_poly.pdbx_strand_id
1 'polypeptide(L)'
;RNLQEIWSLNFGRAMMWLSEKVKLWASLPLSLTGRIALTKMIVLPKFLYLFVNIPIPLTSHFFATLRSCLVALVWAGGQARVAWDTLALPLRQGGLGAPDMKLYTLCAQAQFLHFWTHPVPFQPHVAVERDVVAPLPLGVAICAKA
;
A
#
# COMPACT_ATOMS: atom_id res chain seq x y z
N ARG A 1 -4.15 19.66 14.91
CA ARG A 1 -4.51 18.24 15.09
C ARG A 1 -3.26 17.47 15.49
N ASN A 2 -3.34 16.52 16.42
CA ASN A 2 -2.16 15.79 16.91
C ASN A 2 -1.76 14.68 15.91
N LEU A 3 -0.55 14.76 15.34
CA LEU A 3 -0.05 13.78 14.37
C LEU A 3 0.05 12.36 14.95
N GLN A 4 0.34 12.25 16.24
CA GLN A 4 0.44 10.96 16.93
C GLN A 4 -0.91 10.26 17.01
N GLU A 5 -1.99 11.03 17.22
CA GLU A 5 -3.36 10.52 17.27
C GLU A 5 -3.83 10.03 15.90
N ILE A 6 -3.54 10.79 14.83
CA ILE A 6 -3.83 10.36 13.46
C ILE A 6 -3.09 9.06 13.14
N TRP A 7 -1.82 8.97 13.54
CA TRP A 7 -1.02 7.77 13.31
C TRP A 7 -1.58 6.54 14.06
N SER A 8 -1.89 6.70 15.35
CA SER A 8 -2.35 5.58 16.19
C SER A 8 -3.71 5.03 15.75
N LEU A 9 -4.65 5.92 15.39
CA LEU A 9 -5.98 5.56 14.92
C LEU A 9 -5.97 4.89 13.54
N ASN A 10 -4.96 5.14 12.72
CA ASN A 10 -4.86 4.61 11.36
C ASN A 10 -3.82 3.50 11.27
N PHE A 11 -2.53 3.85 11.21
CA PHE A 11 -1.44 2.89 11.04
C PHE A 11 -1.32 1.92 12.23
N GLY A 12 -1.52 2.41 13.46
CA GLY A 12 -1.55 1.56 14.65
C GLY A 12 -2.63 0.47 14.56
N ARG A 13 -3.87 0.85 14.23
CA ARG A 13 -4.97 -0.10 14.01
C ARG A 13 -4.72 -1.06 12.85
N ALA A 14 -4.15 -0.59 11.75
CA ALA A 14 -3.82 -1.45 10.60
C ALA A 14 -2.75 -2.50 10.96
N MET A 15 -1.76 -2.14 11.77
CA MET A 15 -0.74 -3.07 12.28
C MET A 15 -1.32 -4.10 13.24
N MET A 16 -2.21 -3.69 14.16
CA MET A 16 -2.92 -4.63 15.05
C MET A 16 -3.76 -5.63 14.25
N TRP A 17 -4.55 -5.14 13.29
CA TRP A 17 -5.32 -5.98 12.39
C TRP A 17 -4.43 -6.99 11.64
N LEU A 18 -3.27 -6.54 11.12
CA LEU A 18 -2.35 -7.43 10.40
C LEU A 18 -1.80 -8.52 11.34
N SER A 19 -1.42 -8.16 12.57
CA SER A 19 -0.92 -9.12 13.57
C SER A 19 -1.94 -10.21 13.88
N GLU A 20 -3.23 -9.86 14.02
CA GLU A 20 -4.31 -10.83 14.19
C GLU A 20 -4.49 -11.74 12.96
N LYS A 21 -4.46 -11.14 11.77
CA LYS A 21 -4.60 -11.90 10.52
C LYS A 21 -3.44 -12.83 10.25
N VAL A 22 -2.21 -12.46 10.60
CA VAL A 22 -1.03 -13.34 10.51
C VAL A 22 -1.27 -14.63 11.30
N LYS A 23 -1.79 -14.54 12.54
CA LYS A 23 -2.09 -15.70 13.37
C LYS A 23 -3.17 -16.60 12.74
N LEU A 24 -4.25 -15.98 12.24
CA LEU A 24 -5.35 -16.70 11.59
C LEU A 24 -4.92 -17.37 10.28
N TRP A 25 -4.15 -16.68 9.45
CA TRP A 25 -3.75 -17.19 8.14
C TRP A 25 -2.54 -18.12 8.21
N ALA A 26 -1.81 -18.13 9.32
CA ALA A 26 -0.78 -19.14 9.57
C ALA A 26 -1.34 -20.56 9.54
N SER A 27 -2.55 -20.78 10.10
CA SER A 27 -3.19 -22.10 10.17
C SER A 27 -3.83 -22.58 8.87
N LEU A 28 -4.01 -21.70 7.88
CA LEU A 28 -4.59 -22.08 6.59
C LEU A 28 -3.59 -22.91 5.75
N PRO A 29 -4.05 -23.99 5.10
CA PRO A 29 -3.21 -24.82 4.23
C PRO A 29 -2.98 -24.13 2.86
N LEU A 30 -2.31 -22.99 2.86
CA LEU A 30 -1.97 -22.21 1.68
C LEU A 30 -0.51 -22.45 1.27
N SER A 31 -0.29 -22.60 -0.04
CA SER A 31 1.05 -22.60 -0.63
C SER A 31 1.74 -21.25 -0.44
N LEU A 32 3.07 -21.22 -0.62
CA LEU A 32 3.86 -19.99 -0.55
C LEU A 32 3.32 -18.91 -1.50
N THR A 33 3.06 -19.29 -2.76
CA THR A 33 2.47 -18.40 -3.77
C THR A 33 1.06 -17.95 -3.37
N GLY A 34 0.25 -18.83 -2.78
CA GLY A 34 -1.07 -18.49 -2.26
C GLY A 34 -1.02 -17.43 -1.16
N ARG A 35 -0.05 -17.53 -0.24
CA ARG A 35 0.15 -16.53 0.84
C ARG A 35 0.67 -15.20 0.30
N ILE A 36 1.54 -15.21 -0.70
CA ILE A 36 1.99 -13.99 -1.39
C ILE A 36 0.82 -13.34 -2.14
N ALA A 37 0.00 -14.11 -2.84
CA ALA A 37 -1.21 -13.62 -3.50
C ALA A 37 -2.19 -13.01 -2.50
N LEU A 38 -2.44 -13.68 -1.38
CA LEU A 38 -3.24 -13.16 -0.27
C LEU A 38 -2.69 -11.82 0.23
N THR A 39 -1.37 -11.72 0.42
CA THR A 39 -0.71 -10.47 0.84
C THR A 39 -0.96 -9.35 -0.18
N LYS A 40 -0.80 -9.64 -1.48
CA LYS A 40 -1.05 -8.67 -2.57
C LYS A 40 -2.52 -8.24 -2.65
N MET A 41 -3.44 -9.16 -2.41
CA MET A 41 -4.87 -8.90 -2.61
C MET A 41 -5.56 -8.28 -1.38
N ILE A 42 -5.08 -8.56 -0.17
CA ILE A 42 -5.76 -8.12 1.06
C ILE A 42 -4.91 -7.11 1.83
N VAL A 43 -3.66 -7.43 2.11
CA VAL A 43 -2.81 -6.59 2.98
C VAL A 43 -2.37 -5.34 2.22
N LEU A 44 -1.82 -5.51 1.02
CA LEU A 44 -1.33 -4.41 0.19
C LEU A 44 -2.37 -3.31 -0.03
N PRO A 45 -3.60 -3.57 -0.53
CA PRO A 45 -4.56 -2.48 -0.78
C PRO A 45 -4.98 -1.76 0.51
N LYS A 46 -5.07 -2.47 1.64
CA LYS A 46 -5.41 -1.87 2.94
C LYS A 46 -4.36 -0.85 3.39
N PHE A 47 -3.08 -1.17 3.25
CA PHE A 47 -1.99 -0.26 3.58
C PHE A 47 -1.80 0.83 2.51
N LEU A 48 -1.97 0.49 1.23
CA LEU A 48 -1.86 1.43 0.13
C LEU A 48 -2.88 2.56 0.25
N TYR A 49 -4.12 2.25 0.64
CA TYR A 49 -5.14 3.26 0.96
C TYR A 49 -4.62 4.29 1.97
N LEU A 50 -3.97 3.84 3.05
CA LEU A 50 -3.43 4.74 4.07
C LEU A 50 -2.25 5.55 3.53
N PHE A 51 -1.38 4.94 2.73
CA PHE A 51 -0.20 5.63 2.16
C PHE A 51 -0.57 6.75 1.19
N VAL A 52 -1.64 6.55 0.41
CA VAL A 52 -2.15 7.59 -0.50
C VAL A 52 -2.87 8.68 0.30
N ASN A 53 -3.78 8.33 1.21
CA ASN A 53 -4.64 9.32 1.86
C ASN A 53 -3.99 10.06 3.04
N ILE A 54 -2.95 9.48 3.65
CA ILE A 54 -2.32 10.01 4.86
C ILE A 54 -0.81 10.17 4.59
N PRO A 55 -0.38 11.31 4.04
CA PRO A 55 1.03 11.58 3.73
C PRO A 55 1.82 11.97 4.99
N ILE A 56 1.87 11.06 5.97
CA ILE A 56 2.68 11.21 7.17
C ILE A 56 4.04 10.54 6.92
N PRO A 57 5.16 11.16 7.32
CA PRO A 57 6.48 10.53 7.25
C PRO A 57 6.50 9.29 8.14
N LEU A 58 6.72 8.13 7.53
CA LEU A 58 6.83 6.85 8.22
C LEU A 58 8.30 6.54 8.51
N THR A 59 8.57 6.01 9.69
CA THR A 59 9.93 5.67 10.11
C THR A 59 10.39 4.35 9.48
N SER A 60 11.70 4.17 9.30
CA SER A 60 12.27 2.89 8.87
C SER A 60 11.89 1.73 9.80
N HIS A 61 11.74 2.00 11.10
CA HIS A 61 11.29 1.03 12.09
C HIS A 61 9.87 0.51 11.77
N PHE A 62 8.92 1.38 11.41
CA PHE A 62 7.58 0.96 11.01
C PHE A 62 7.62 -0.03 9.84
N PHE A 63 8.41 0.27 8.81
CA PHE A 63 8.55 -0.62 7.65
C PHE A 63 9.23 -1.94 8.00
N ALA A 64 10.20 -1.94 8.91
CA ALA A 64 10.82 -3.16 9.40
C ALA A 64 9.80 -4.04 10.16
N THR A 65 8.99 -3.45 11.04
CA THR A 65 7.92 -4.19 11.76
C THR A 65 6.88 -4.74 10.78
N LEU A 66 6.41 -3.92 9.84
CA LEU A 66 5.47 -4.35 8.81
C LEU A 66 6.04 -5.50 7.98
N ARG A 67 7.30 -5.39 7.54
CA ARG A 67 8.00 -6.45 6.80
C ARG A 67 8.10 -7.74 7.62
N SER A 68 8.42 -7.66 8.91
CA SER A 68 8.45 -8.85 9.79
C SER A 68 7.10 -9.55 9.87
N CYS A 69 5.99 -8.80 9.94
CA CYS A 69 4.65 -9.39 9.88
C CYS A 69 4.37 -10.07 8.54
N LEU A 70 4.78 -9.46 7.41
CA LEU A 70 4.61 -10.05 6.09
C LEU A 70 5.45 -11.32 5.90
N VAL A 71 6.69 -11.33 6.40
CA VAL A 71 7.56 -12.52 6.43
C VAL A 71 6.88 -13.62 7.23
N ALA A 72 6.38 -13.32 8.43
CA ALA A 72 5.67 -14.30 9.25
C ALA A 72 4.40 -14.85 8.56
N LEU A 73 3.67 -14.01 7.82
CA LEU A 73 2.50 -14.43 7.03
C LEU A 73 2.88 -15.41 5.92
N VAL A 74 3.90 -15.06 5.13
CA VAL A 74 4.36 -15.84 3.97
C VAL A 74 4.94 -17.18 4.40
N TRP A 75 5.69 -17.22 5.51
CA TRP A 75 6.32 -18.44 6.02
C TRP A 75 5.53 -19.18 7.10
N ALA A 76 4.28 -18.77 7.36
CA ALA A 76 3.41 -19.40 8.35
C ALA A 76 3.99 -19.44 9.79
N GLY A 77 4.80 -18.45 10.16
CA GLY A 77 5.55 -18.44 11.42
C GLY A 77 6.80 -19.33 11.43
N GLY A 78 7.08 -20.05 10.34
CA GLY A 78 8.34 -20.76 10.13
C GLY A 78 9.49 -19.81 9.75
N GLN A 79 10.70 -20.37 9.68
CA GLN A 79 11.89 -19.61 9.27
C GLN A 79 11.85 -19.30 7.77
N ALA A 80 12.20 -18.05 7.44
CA ALA A 80 12.31 -17.61 6.06
C ALA A 80 13.47 -18.33 5.35
N ARG A 81 13.17 -18.99 4.23
CA ARG A 81 14.20 -19.70 3.43
C ARG A 81 14.82 -18.82 2.34
N VAL A 82 14.15 -17.73 2.00
CA VAL A 82 14.57 -16.78 0.96
C VAL A 82 14.46 -15.37 1.54
N ALA A 83 15.48 -14.54 1.28
CA ALA A 83 15.47 -13.15 1.69
C ALA A 83 14.27 -12.40 1.08
N TRP A 84 13.66 -11.49 1.85
CA TRP A 84 12.48 -10.75 1.39
C TRP A 84 12.77 -9.94 0.12
N ASP A 85 13.96 -9.35 0.03
CA ASP A 85 14.36 -8.53 -1.12
C ASP A 85 14.39 -9.37 -2.41
N THR A 86 14.90 -10.61 -2.34
CA THR A 86 14.86 -11.57 -3.45
C THR A 86 13.43 -11.99 -3.79
N LEU A 87 12.58 -12.20 -2.78
CA LEU A 87 11.19 -12.57 -2.96
C LEU A 87 10.37 -11.44 -3.63
N ALA A 88 10.73 -10.19 -3.35
CA ALA A 88 10.09 -9.00 -3.88
C ALA A 88 10.42 -8.73 -5.36
N LEU A 89 11.52 -9.31 -5.88
CA LEU A 89 11.90 -9.19 -7.29
C LEU A 89 10.78 -9.71 -8.21
N PRO A 90 10.65 -9.15 -9.43
CA PRO A 90 9.71 -9.64 -10.42
C PRO A 90 10.05 -11.07 -10.88
N LEU A 91 9.06 -11.78 -11.40
CA LEU A 91 9.23 -13.17 -11.89
C LEU A 91 10.34 -13.29 -12.94
N ARG A 92 10.50 -12.27 -13.81
CA ARG A 92 11.56 -12.24 -14.83
C ARG A 92 12.97 -12.25 -14.25
N GLN A 93 13.13 -11.85 -12.99
CA GLN A 93 14.40 -11.83 -12.26
C GLN A 93 14.50 -12.97 -11.25
N GLY A 94 13.62 -13.98 -11.33
CA GLY A 94 13.62 -15.14 -10.44
C GLY A 94 12.98 -14.91 -9.06
N GLY A 95 12.31 -13.76 -8.86
CA GLY A 95 11.54 -13.51 -7.63
C GLY A 95 10.08 -13.96 -7.73
N LEU A 96 9.30 -13.71 -6.68
CA LEU A 96 7.86 -14.02 -6.60
C LEU A 96 6.99 -12.75 -6.58
N GLY A 97 7.61 -11.58 -6.77
CA GLY A 97 6.98 -10.28 -6.80
C GLY A 97 6.27 -9.93 -5.49
N ALA A 98 6.76 -10.37 -4.33
CA ALA A 98 6.18 -9.99 -3.04
C ALA A 98 6.16 -8.45 -2.87
N PRO A 99 5.15 -7.87 -2.20
CA PRO A 99 5.03 -6.42 -2.13
C PRO A 99 6.08 -5.81 -1.20
N ASP A 100 6.85 -4.84 -1.70
CA ASP A 100 7.71 -3.99 -0.87
C ASP A 100 6.96 -2.70 -0.48
N MET A 101 6.47 -2.68 0.76
CA MET A 101 5.64 -1.58 1.28
C MET A 101 6.35 -0.23 1.22
N LYS A 102 7.68 -0.19 1.41
CA LYS A 102 8.44 1.08 1.35
C LYS A 102 8.42 1.65 -0.07
N LEU A 103 8.63 0.83 -1.09
CA LEU A 103 8.53 1.27 -2.48
C LEU A 103 7.12 1.73 -2.82
N TYR A 104 6.09 0.99 -2.39
CA TYR A 104 4.69 1.42 -2.58
C TYR A 104 4.40 2.77 -1.92
N THR A 105 4.95 3.07 -0.74
CA THR A 105 4.77 4.40 -0.12
C THR A 105 5.40 5.51 -0.93
N LEU A 106 6.59 5.28 -1.46
CA LEU A 106 7.29 6.28 -2.26
C LEU A 106 6.54 6.54 -3.57
N CYS A 107 6.06 5.48 -4.24
CA CYS A 107 5.24 5.61 -5.44
C CYS A 107 3.93 6.35 -5.17
N ALA A 108 3.23 6.02 -4.07
CA ALA A 108 1.99 6.67 -3.68
C ALA A 108 2.20 8.18 -3.42
N GLN A 109 3.29 8.55 -2.75
CA GLN A 109 3.64 9.94 -2.49
C GLN A 109 4.08 10.68 -3.76
N ALA A 110 4.84 10.01 -4.64
CA ALA A 110 5.29 10.56 -5.92
C ALA A 110 4.13 10.87 -6.87
N GLN A 111 3.01 10.15 -6.77
CA GLN A 111 1.80 10.45 -7.55
C GLN A 111 1.29 11.88 -7.30
N PHE A 112 1.37 12.37 -6.07
CA PHE A 112 1.00 13.75 -5.76
C PHE A 112 1.95 14.73 -6.43
N LEU A 113 3.26 14.50 -6.31
CA LEU A 113 4.26 15.35 -6.97
C LEU A 113 4.03 15.41 -8.49
N HIS A 114 3.77 14.26 -9.12
CA HIS A 114 3.46 14.18 -10.53
C HIS A 114 2.20 14.97 -10.91
N PHE A 115 1.15 14.91 -10.09
CA PHE A 115 -0.06 15.71 -10.28
C PHE A 115 0.22 17.22 -10.22
N TRP A 116 1.08 17.66 -9.30
CA TRP A 116 1.45 19.08 -9.17
C TRP A 116 2.27 19.58 -10.36
N THR A 117 3.15 18.76 -10.94
CA THR A 117 4.00 19.17 -12.08
C THR A 117 3.34 18.97 -13.45
N HIS A 118 2.36 18.07 -13.53
CA HIS A 118 1.57 17.80 -14.74
C HIS A 118 0.07 17.87 -14.40
N PRO A 119 -0.50 19.09 -14.29
CA PRO A 119 -1.88 19.31 -13.85
C PRO A 119 -2.96 18.81 -14.83
N VAL A 120 -2.58 18.16 -15.92
CA VAL A 120 -3.50 17.49 -16.85
C VAL A 120 -3.33 15.98 -16.69
N PRO A 121 -4.24 15.29 -16.02
CA PRO A 121 -4.08 13.86 -15.77
C PRO A 121 -4.35 13.08 -17.06
N PHE A 122 -3.45 12.17 -17.45
CA PHE A 122 -3.88 11.00 -18.19
C PHE A 122 -4.65 10.09 -17.22
N GLN A 123 -5.89 10.47 -16.94
CA GLN A 123 -6.86 9.62 -16.28
C GLN A 123 -7.96 9.35 -17.30
N PRO A 124 -8.03 8.13 -17.89
CA PRO A 124 -9.04 7.84 -18.90
C PRO A 124 -10.47 8.04 -18.38
N HIS A 125 -10.72 7.87 -17.07
CA HIS A 125 -12.01 8.19 -16.45
C HIS A 125 -12.30 9.70 -16.40
N VAL A 126 -11.30 10.55 -16.16
CA VAL A 126 -11.47 12.02 -16.19
C VAL A 126 -11.76 12.52 -17.60
N ALA A 127 -11.19 11.87 -18.63
CA ALA A 127 -11.54 12.16 -20.02
C ALA A 127 -13.03 11.84 -20.30
N VAL A 128 -13.50 10.66 -19.86
CA VAL A 128 -14.92 10.26 -19.98
C VAL A 128 -15.85 11.19 -19.19
N GLU A 129 -15.47 11.61 -17.98
CA GLU A 129 -16.27 12.54 -17.17
C GLU A 129 -16.33 13.96 -17.78
N ARG A 130 -15.25 14.41 -18.43
CA ARG A 130 -15.20 15.72 -19.13
C ARG A 130 -16.09 15.75 -20.37
N ASP A 131 -16.20 14.65 -21.10
CA ASP A 131 -17.07 14.56 -22.28
C ASP A 131 -18.56 14.58 -21.90
N VAL A 132 -18.91 14.10 -20.70
CA VAL A 132 -20.29 14.04 -20.20
C VAL A 132 -20.70 15.34 -19.49
N VAL A 133 -19.75 16.09 -18.91
CA VAL A 133 -20.03 17.26 -18.07
C VAL A 133 -19.24 18.49 -18.55
N ALA A 134 -19.81 19.23 -19.48
CA ALA A 134 -19.49 20.65 -19.69
C ALA A 134 -20.59 21.53 -19.06
N PRO A 135 -20.28 22.70 -18.44
CA PRO A 135 -19.05 23.46 -18.59
C PRO A 135 -18.32 23.78 -17.26
N LEU A 136 -18.32 22.91 -16.25
CA LEU A 136 -17.48 23.15 -15.06
C LEU A 136 -16.74 21.88 -14.63
N PRO A 137 -15.41 21.81 -14.83
CA PRO A 137 -14.62 20.68 -14.38
C PRO A 137 -14.56 20.66 -12.85
N LEU A 138 -14.87 19.50 -12.26
CA LEU A 138 -14.84 19.24 -10.81
C LEU A 138 -13.52 19.67 -10.11
N GLY A 139 -12.40 19.73 -10.85
CA GLY A 139 -11.13 20.27 -10.35
C GLY A 139 -11.20 21.73 -9.86
N VAL A 140 -12.08 22.55 -10.44
CA VAL A 140 -12.30 23.95 -10.00
C VAL A 140 -13.13 23.99 -8.71
N ALA A 141 -14.04 23.03 -8.49
CA ALA A 141 -14.87 22.97 -7.28
C ALA A 141 -14.09 22.52 -6.04
N ILE A 142 -13.03 21.71 -6.21
CA ILE A 142 -12.17 21.27 -5.11
C ILE A 142 -11.22 22.40 -4.68
N CYS A 143 -10.75 23.23 -5.62
CA CYS A 143 -9.92 24.40 -5.30
C CYS A 143 -10.72 25.60 -4.76
N ALA A 144 -12.04 25.69 -5.01
CA ALA A 144 -12.88 26.79 -4.55
C ALA A 144 -13.34 26.69 -3.06
N LYS A 145 -12.89 25.67 -2.32
CA LYS A 145 -13.15 25.49 -0.88
C LYS A 145 -11.88 25.53 -0.02
N ALA A 146 -10.84 26.21 -0.48
CA ALA A 146 -9.69 26.60 0.32
C ALA A 146 -9.68 28.13 0.52
#